data_AF-A0A523PLI1-F1
#
_entry.id   AF-A0A523PLI1-F1
#
_cell.length_a   1.000
_cell.length_b   1.000
_cell.length_c   1.000
_cell.angle_alpha   90.00
_cell.angle_beta   90.00
_cell.angle_gamma   90.00
#
_symmetry.space_group_name_H-M   'P 1'
#
loop_
_entity.id
_entity.type
_entity.pdbx_description
1 polymer ?
#
loop_
_entity_poly.entity_id
_entity_poly.type
_entity_poly.pdbx_seq_one_letter_code
_entity_poly.pdbx_strand_id
1 'polypeptide(L)' 'MSTEAFTVRTDHKKLKKLDKLADQMERSRNYVVNQAIDQLLEVHAWQVERTKEGIKAADEGRFATDAEMERIFNKYKES' A
#
# COMPACT_ATOMS: atom_id res chain seq x y z
N MET A 1 -14.56 -2.92 -19.62
CA MET A 1 -14.26 -3.80 -18.47
C MET A 1 -15.59 -4.33 -17.97
N SER A 2 -15.75 -5.64 -17.84
CA SER A 2 -16.94 -6.24 -17.20
C SER A 2 -16.79 -6.16 -15.68
N THR A 3 -17.90 -5.88 -14.99
CA THR A 3 -17.93 -5.92 -13.53
C THR A 3 -18.35 -7.31 -13.06
N GLU A 4 -17.64 -7.86 -12.08
CA GLU A 4 -17.99 -9.11 -11.41
C GLU A 4 -18.49 -8.83 -9.99
N ALA A 5 -19.48 -9.60 -9.53
CA ALA A 5 -20.03 -9.46 -8.19
C ALA A 5 -19.40 -10.47 -7.24
N PHE A 6 -19.00 -10.00 -6.06
CA PHE A 6 -18.57 -10.84 -4.95
C PHE A 6 -19.16 -10.34 -3.63
N THR A 7 -19.25 -11.22 -2.63
CA THR A 7 -19.82 -10.89 -1.32
C THR A 7 -18.71 -10.75 -0.28
N VAL A 8 -18.70 -9.63 0.45
CA VAL A 8 -17.81 -9.40 1.58
C VAL A 8 -18.56 -9.60 2.89
N ARG A 9 -18.05 -10.49 3.74
CA ARG A 9 -18.53 -10.61 5.13
C ARG A 9 -17.77 -9.63 6.02
N THR A 10 -18.49 -8.91 6.87
CA THR A 10 -17.93 -7.93 7.81
C THR A 10 -18.78 -7.85 9.07
N ASP A 11 -18.22 -7.32 10.15
CA ASP A 11 -18.96 -7.11 11.38
C ASP A 11 -19.87 -5.88 11.31
N HIS A 12 -20.93 -5.87 12.11
CA HIS A 12 -21.94 -4.81 12.10
C HIS A 12 -21.37 -3.43 12.46
N LYS A 13 -20.36 -3.35 13.33
CA LYS A 13 -19.73 -2.07 13.72
C LYS A 13 -18.95 -1.48 12.54
N LYS A 14 -18.24 -2.31 11.78
CA LYS A 14 -17.54 -1.89 10.57
C LYS A 14 -18.51 -1.47 9.47
N LEU A 15 -19.61 -2.21 9.27
CA LEU A 15 -20.65 -1.84 8.32
C LEU A 15 -21.22 -0.45 8.60
N LYS A 16 -21.56 -0.15 9.87
CA LYS A 16 -22.06 1.18 10.25
C LYS A 16 -21.07 2.32 9.97
N LYS A 17 -19.77 2.07 10.16
CA LYS A 17 -18.73 3.05 9.81
C LYS A 17 -18.63 3.27 8.31
N LEU A 18 -18.72 2.19 7.53
CA LEU A 18 -18.72 2.25 6.07
C LEU A 18 -19.93 3.01 5.54
N ASP A 19 -21.12 2.78 6.12
CA ASP A 19 -22.34 3.50 5.76
C ASP A 19 -22.19 5.00 5.96
N LYS A 20 -21.74 5.41 7.15
CA LYS A 20 -21.50 6.82 7.45
C LYS A 20 -20.49 7.46 6.49
N LEU A 21 -19.41 6.74 6.16
CA LEU A 21 -18.39 7.23 5.24
C LEU A 21 -18.97 7.39 3.82
N ALA A 22 -19.72 6.40 3.35
CA ALA A 22 -20.36 6.43 2.04
C ALA A 22 -21.36 7.59 1.93
N ASP A 23 -22.17 7.82 2.97
CA ASP A 23 -23.10 8.95 3.05
C ASP A 23 -22.37 10.30 3.00
N GLN A 24 -21.28 10.45 3.78
CA GLN A 24 -20.46 11.67 3.78
C GLN A 24 -19.79 11.97 2.43
N MET A 25 -19.54 10.93 1.63
CA MET A 25 -18.92 11.05 0.31
C MET A 25 -19.95 11.20 -0.81
N GLU A 26 -21.26 11.08 -0.52
CA GLU A 26 -22.32 10.98 -1.52
C GLU A 26 -22.04 9.86 -2.54
N ARG A 27 -21.66 8.70 -2.01
CA ARG A 27 -21.27 7.51 -2.79
C ARG A 27 -21.93 6.26 -2.25
N SER A 28 -21.95 5.21 -3.08
CA SER A 28 -22.42 3.89 -2.63
C SER A 28 -21.35 3.19 -1.80
N ARG A 29 -21.77 2.26 -0.94
CA ARG A 29 -20.84 1.35 -0.23
C ARG A 29 -19.90 0.64 -1.21
N ASN A 30 -20.43 0.23 -2.37
CA ASN A 30 -19.66 -0.45 -3.40
C ASN A 30 -18.53 0.43 -3.94
N TYR A 31 -18.77 1.72 -4.13
CA TYR A 31 -17.72 2.66 -4.54
C TYR A 31 -16.60 2.74 -3.50
N VAL A 32 -16.94 2.92 -2.22
CA VAL A 32 -15.95 3.02 -1.14
C VAL A 32 -15.15 1.72 -0.98
N VAL A 33 -15.81 0.56 -1.11
CA VAL A 33 -15.14 -0.75 -1.05
C VAL A 33 -14.19 -0.95 -2.22
N ASN A 34 -14.59 -0.61 -3.45
CA ASN A 34 -13.69 -0.72 -4.61
C ASN A 34 -12.50 0.23 -4.48
N GLN A 35 -12.72 1.47 -4.05
CA GLN A 35 -11.63 2.42 -3.79
C GLN A 35 -10.63 1.88 -2.75
N ALA A 36 -11.13 1.27 -1.67
CA ALA A 36 -10.27 0.66 -0.66
C ALA A 36 -9.47 -0.55 -1.21
N ILE A 37 -10.08 -1.33 -2.10
CA ILE A 37 -9.41 -2.47 -2.77
C ILE A 37 -8.33 -1.95 -3.72
N ASP A 38 -8.60 -0.91 -4.51
CA ASP A 38 -7.63 -0.32 -5.43
C ASP A 38 -6.39 0.17 -4.66
N GLN A 39 -6.61 0.91 -3.56
CA GLN A 39 -5.53 1.38 -2.68
C GLN A 39 -4.74 0.23 -2.06
N LEU A 40 -5.43 -0.84 -1.62
CA LEU A 40 -4.79 -2.01 -1.06
C LEU A 40 -3.89 -2.70 -2.11
N LEU A 41 -4.41 -2.90 -3.32
CA LEU A 41 -3.69 -3.53 -4.42
C LEU A 41 -2.48 -2.69 -4.84
N GLU A 42 -2.63 -1.38 -4.95
CA GLU A 42 -1.53 -0.47 -5.30
C GLU A 42 -0.40 -0.52 -4.27
N VAL A 43 -0.74 -0.40 -2.97
CA VAL A 43 0.25 -0.45 -1.88
C VAL A 43 0.99 -1.78 -1.87
N HIS A 44 0.27 -2.89 -2.00
CA HIS A 44 0.92 -4.21 -1.99
C HIS A 44 1.69 -4.52 -3.27
N ALA A 45 1.22 -4.09 -4.43
CA ALA A 45 1.95 -4.25 -5.68
C ALA A 45 3.32 -3.55 -5.61
N TRP A 46 3.35 -2.30 -5.16
CA TRP A 46 4.60 -1.56 -4.93
C TRP A 46 5.51 -2.26 -3.93
N GLN A 47 4.98 -2.73 -2.79
CA GLN A 47 5.79 -3.44 -1.78
C GLN A 47 6.42 -4.72 -2.33
N VAL A 48 5.63 -5.52 -3.06
CA VAL A 48 6.11 -6.78 -3.65
C VAL A 48 7.16 -6.50 -4.72
N GLU A 49 6.94 -5.51 -5.58
CA GLU A 49 7.90 -5.13 -6.62
C GLU A 49 9.22 -4.64 -6.01
N ARG A 50 9.17 -3.72 -5.04
CA ARG A 50 10.36 -3.21 -4.34
C ARG A 50 11.12 -4.31 -3.61
N THR A 51 10.42 -5.27 -3.02
CA THR A 51 11.07 -6.43 -2.37
C THR A 51 11.81 -7.27 -3.40
N LYS A 52 11.18 -7.56 -4.54
CA LYS A 52 11.81 -8.32 -5.64
C LYS A 52 13.01 -7.59 -6.23
N GLU A 53 12.90 -6.26 -6.43
CA GLU A 53 14.01 -5.43 -6.89
C GLU A 53 15.18 -5.44 -5.92
N GLY A 54 14.90 -5.32 -4.61
CA GLY A 54 15.92 -5.36 -3.56
C GLY A 54 16.65 -6.70 -3.51
N ILE A 55 15.92 -7.82 -3.61
CA ILE A 55 16.51 -9.17 -3.70
C ILE A 55 17.39 -9.27 -4.94
N LYS A 56 16.89 -8.87 -6.11
CA LYS A 56 17.66 -8.89 -7.36
C LYS A 56 18.93 -8.04 -7.26
N ALA A 57 18.85 -6.84 -6.69
CA ALA A 57 20.01 -5.97 -6.49
C ALA A 57 21.04 -6.59 -5.54
N ALA A 58 20.59 -7.25 -4.48
CA ALA A 58 21.45 -7.98 -3.55
C ALA A 58 22.14 -9.18 -4.22
N ASP A 59 21.40 -9.96 -5.01
CA ASP A 59 21.95 -11.08 -5.80
C ASP A 59 22.99 -10.60 -6.82
N GLU A 60 22.81 -9.39 -7.37
CA GLU A 60 23.75 -8.72 -8.27
C GLU A 60 24.91 -8.01 -7.53
N GLY A 61 24.97 -8.10 -6.20
CA GLY A 61 26.00 -7.45 -5.37
C GLY A 61 25.94 -5.92 -5.34
N ARG A 62 24.81 -5.33 -5.75
CA ARG A 62 24.57 -3.87 -5.78
C ARG A 62 24.22 -3.34 -4.38
N PHE A 63 25.21 -3.36 -3.49
CA PHE A 63 25.14 -2.73 -2.18
C PHE A 63 25.78 -1.33 -2.20
N ALA A 64 25.39 -0.49 -1.25
CA ALA A 64 26.06 0.77 -1.02
C ALA A 64 27.51 0.51 -0.60
N THR A 65 28.43 1.33 -1.12
CA THR A 65 29.83 1.33 -0.70
C THR A 65 29.98 1.94 0.70
N ASP A 66 31.08 1.63 1.38
CA ASP A 66 31.37 2.18 2.71
C ASP A 66 31.36 3.72 2.73
N ALA A 67 31.87 4.35 1.67
CA ALA A 67 31.88 5.80 1.50
C ALA A 67 30.48 6.41 1.25
N GLU A 68 29.54 5.64 0.70
CA GLU A 68 28.13 6.05 0.59
C GLU A 68 27.43 5.92 1.94
N MET A 69 27.71 4.83 2.67
CA MET A 69 27.17 4.62 4.01
C MET A 69 27.63 5.70 4.99
N GLU A 70 28.91 6.07 4.97
CA GLU A 70 29.45 7.14 5.82
C GLU A 70 28.79 8.50 5.56
N ARG A 71 28.53 8.83 4.29
CA ARG A 71 27.78 10.06 3.91
C ARG A 71 26.34 10.04 4.44
N ILE A 72 25.67 8.89 4.40
CA ILE A 72 24.30 8.74 4.94
C ILE A 72 24.33 8.93 6.46
N PHE A 73 25.24 8.27 7.18
CA PHE A 73 25.33 8.40 8.64
C PHE A 73 25.61 9.83 9.08
N ASN A 74 26.51 10.54 8.40
CA ASN A 74 26.83 11.92 8.73
C ASN A 74 25.65 12.88 8.48
N LYS A 75 24.81 12.61 7.47
CA LYS A 75 23.60 13.42 7.19
C LYS A 75 22.58 13.40 8.34
N TYR A 76 22.46 12.30 9.07
CA TYR A 76 21.47 12.14 10.14
C TYR A 76 22.06 12.26 11.55
N LYS A 77 23.35 12.57 11.67
CA LYS A 77 24.05 12.65 12.96
C LYS A 77 23.70 13.90 13.77
N GLU A 78 23.11 14.91 13.13
CA GLU A 78 22.75 16.20 13.73
C GLU A 78 21.25 16.51 13.69
N SER A 79 20.40 15.50 13.44
CA SER A 79 18.94 15.64 13.37
C SER A 79 18.22 15.05 14.58
#